data_AF-A0A2T7FD00-F1
#
_entry.id   AF-A0A2T7FD00-F1
#
_cell.length_a   1.000
_cell.length_b   1.000
_cell.length_c   1.000
_cell.angle_alpha   90.00
_cell.angle_beta   90.00
_cell.angle_gamma   90.00
#
_symmetry.space_group_name_H-M   'P 1'
#
loop_
_entity.id
_entity.type
_entity.pdbx_description
1 polymer ?
#
loop_
_entity_poly.entity_id
_entity_poly.type
_entity_poly.pdbx_seq_one_letter_code
_entity_poly.pdbx_strand_id
1 'polypeptide(L)'
;MEQFFRQAFLQNYIHTNINKIPINVESSGKNNYQLQDASVSKVSLSRNLQKLVLLCYGKLIDTENLSHNCETAGLHCLYLDTSIFFNRKNELHQVSQQASSIQDLVEVVRASISLVSKQWSSTMNLFHEKFSALPNLIAAHGAESSSEDEFLSLLFGTRTSPALHQFLASSLGEAGLKRIAKAVDSAGREIRGVVSEHLQPAVEIISFRLAELRGLARWRSRFQIIGLDEKLVDGVTESIGMLVVQVERFSRVAATVLYLFQNFFTWVLKCVKILLNEPTDQVPAANSELVVIFLKFLLDKDPIKQLLEADERIECDMDSARHVEQLVVFGGFTDTQFLERSLVKQFNQLEDSLKEAFLMPFTTISSQIHCQGLLPLYPVTSSDTFSLTCTPTSISFYKDEDSQHEESSHNWTDYVCFKIPDGSLNERNCIGVIKDSGNCCTALSMSSLSGFLLHMPDEYECVDLSLYKDNQVVLLLSERSHSDSPGRSWMVMLQTQNLSFTPLSGTFPTNIYSLQKLVALDLQLDTDYGKVRSIPHTVSTPLAVSASRGVVCVFSSRRHALVYILDEDEDEDEDGDEVSDME
;
A
#
# COMPACT_ATOMS: atom_id res chain seq x y z
N MET A 1 3.29 -11.15 -5.89
CA MET A 1 4.68 -10.82 -5.49
C MET A 1 5.09 -9.46 -6.05
N GLU A 2 5.06 -9.27 -7.38
CA GLU A 2 5.56 -8.04 -8.02
C GLU A 2 4.86 -6.76 -7.52
N GLN A 3 3.53 -6.76 -7.34
CA GLN A 3 2.81 -5.55 -6.94
C GLN A 3 3.03 -5.17 -5.47
N PHE A 4 2.95 -6.15 -4.55
CA PHE A 4 3.14 -5.93 -3.11
C PHE A 4 4.59 -5.51 -2.77
N PHE A 5 5.59 -6.17 -3.36
CA PHE A 5 6.99 -5.78 -3.18
C PHE A 5 7.35 -4.51 -3.99
N ARG A 6 6.85 -4.30 -5.22
CA ARG A 6 7.18 -3.07 -5.96
C ARG A 6 6.65 -1.81 -5.29
N GLN A 7 5.41 -1.81 -4.79
CA GLN A 7 4.81 -0.58 -4.24
C GLN A 7 5.16 -0.37 -2.77
N ALA A 8 4.98 -1.38 -1.91
CA ALA A 8 5.19 -1.20 -0.47
C ALA A 8 6.68 -1.28 -0.09
N PHE A 9 7.46 -2.17 -0.72
CA PHE A 9 8.87 -2.34 -0.38
C PHE A 9 9.75 -1.28 -1.05
N LEU A 10 9.76 -1.14 -2.38
CA LEU A 10 10.66 -0.20 -3.05
C LEU A 10 10.36 1.26 -2.71
N GLN A 11 9.09 1.66 -2.69
CA GLN A 11 8.72 3.07 -2.52
C GLN A 11 8.99 3.56 -1.08
N ASN A 12 8.64 2.76 -0.06
CA ASN A 12 8.93 3.13 1.33
C ASN A 12 10.39 2.88 1.72
N TYR A 13 11.01 1.78 1.28
CA TYR A 13 12.40 1.47 1.64
C TYR A 13 13.36 2.52 1.09
N ILE A 14 13.30 2.77 -0.23
CA ILE A 14 14.27 3.65 -0.89
C ILE A 14 14.06 5.07 -0.39
N HIS A 15 12.81 5.55 -0.28
CA HIS A 15 12.57 6.92 0.15
C HIS A 15 13.01 7.17 1.60
N THR A 16 12.90 6.16 2.48
CA THR A 16 13.27 6.29 3.91
C THR A 16 14.76 6.08 4.15
N ASN A 17 15.43 5.26 3.33
CA ASN A 17 16.80 4.83 3.58
C ASN A 17 17.84 5.34 2.58
N ILE A 18 17.48 6.01 1.48
CA ILE A 18 18.45 6.46 0.46
C ILE A 18 19.61 7.28 1.03
N ASN A 19 19.33 8.14 2.03
CA ASN A 19 20.35 8.94 2.71
C ASN A 19 21.25 8.11 3.66
N LYS A 20 20.90 6.86 3.93
CA LYS A 20 21.59 5.95 4.85
C LYS A 20 22.25 4.76 4.15
N ILE A 21 22.13 4.64 2.82
CA ILE A 21 22.77 3.54 2.08
C ILE A 21 24.29 3.80 2.08
N PRO A 22 25.10 2.94 2.72
CA PRO A 22 26.55 3.05 2.60
C PRO A 22 26.96 2.63 1.18
N ILE A 23 27.72 3.48 0.50
CA ILE A 23 28.24 3.21 -0.83
C ILE A 23 29.71 2.85 -0.69
N ASN A 24 30.01 1.56 -0.73
CA ASN A 24 31.38 1.05 -0.72
C ASN A 24 31.83 0.89 -2.17
N VAL A 25 32.70 1.78 -2.64
CA VAL A 25 33.31 1.65 -3.96
C VAL A 25 34.63 0.89 -3.79
N GLU A 26 34.70 -0.33 -4.31
CA GLU A 26 35.96 -1.10 -4.41
C GLU A 26 36.87 -0.50 -5.49
N SER A 27 37.40 0.70 -5.21
CA SER A 27 38.62 1.18 -5.86
C SER A 27 39.77 1.04 -4.86
N SER A 28 41.02 1.19 -5.31
CA SER A 28 42.25 0.86 -4.56
C SER A 28 42.46 1.57 -3.21
N GLY A 29 41.51 2.37 -2.73
CA GLY A 29 41.37 2.85 -1.36
C GLY A 29 39.91 2.68 -0.91
N LYS A 30 39.68 2.26 0.34
CA LYS A 30 38.34 2.22 0.93
C LYS A 30 37.82 3.65 1.01
N ASN A 31 37.04 4.11 0.04
CA ASN A 31 36.33 5.38 0.15
C ASN A 31 34.85 5.04 0.33
N ASN A 32 34.31 5.43 1.48
CA ASN A 32 32.90 5.27 1.79
C ASN A 32 32.17 6.56 1.41
N TYR A 33 31.32 6.48 0.40
CA TYR A 33 30.50 7.61 -0.02
C TYR A 33 29.11 7.55 0.62
N GLN A 34 28.55 8.72 0.94
CA GLN A 34 27.18 8.88 1.38
C GLN A 34 26.49 9.98 0.57
N LEU A 35 25.24 9.72 0.18
CA LEU A 35 24.39 10.71 -0.47
C LEU A 35 23.62 11.51 0.60
N GLN A 36 23.75 12.83 0.56
CA GLN A 36 22.95 13.76 1.35
C GLN A 36 21.91 14.47 0.48
N ASP A 37 20.79 14.85 1.11
CA ASP A 37 19.64 15.49 0.47
C ASP A 37 19.14 14.73 -0.76
N ALA A 38 19.14 13.40 -0.68
CA ALA A 38 18.90 12.58 -1.84
C ALA A 38 17.42 12.51 -2.22
N SER A 39 17.13 12.70 -3.51
CA SER A 39 15.80 12.49 -4.08
C SER A 39 15.86 11.46 -5.20
N VAL A 40 14.90 10.55 -5.24
CA VAL A 40 14.84 9.51 -6.26
C VAL A 40 14.15 10.07 -7.50
N SER A 41 14.85 10.02 -8.64
CA SER A 41 14.29 10.39 -9.94
C SER A 41 13.63 9.19 -10.62
N LYS A 42 14.32 8.04 -10.66
CA LYS A 42 13.82 6.84 -11.35
C LYS A 42 14.34 5.57 -10.70
N VAL A 43 13.51 4.53 -10.70
CA VAL A 43 13.79 3.21 -10.12
C VAL A 43 13.45 2.15 -11.14
N SER A 44 14.35 1.19 -11.33
CA SER A 44 14.09 0.04 -12.20
C SER A 44 14.66 -1.23 -11.59
N LEU A 45 13.82 -2.25 -11.44
CA LEU A 45 14.20 -3.58 -10.98
C LEU A 45 14.35 -4.51 -12.18
N SER A 46 15.45 -5.27 -12.22
CA SER A 46 15.73 -6.21 -13.29
C SER A 46 14.70 -7.34 -13.33
N ARG A 47 14.45 -7.92 -14.51
CA ARG A 47 13.47 -9.01 -14.66
C ARG A 47 13.88 -10.30 -13.94
N ASN A 48 15.18 -10.53 -13.78
CA ASN A 48 15.72 -11.62 -12.98
C ASN A 48 15.73 -11.30 -11.46
N LEU A 49 15.29 -10.10 -11.05
CA LEU A 49 15.25 -9.62 -9.67
C LEU A 49 16.61 -9.54 -8.97
N GLN A 50 17.73 -9.68 -9.68
CA GLN A 50 19.06 -9.68 -9.08
C GLN A 50 19.65 -8.28 -8.93
N LYS A 51 19.12 -7.29 -9.64
CA LYS A 51 19.71 -5.96 -9.71
C LYS A 51 18.63 -4.88 -9.70
N LEU A 52 18.88 -3.83 -8.93
CA LEU A 52 18.02 -2.66 -8.85
C LEU A 52 18.84 -1.41 -9.19
N VAL A 53 18.42 -0.69 -10.22
CA VAL A 53 19.07 0.53 -10.70
C VAL A 53 18.27 1.74 -10.20
N LEU A 54 18.94 2.65 -9.53
CA LEU A 54 18.36 3.89 -9.01
C LEU A 54 19.05 5.09 -9.61
N LEU A 55 18.26 6.01 -10.18
CA LEU A 55 18.70 7.35 -10.51
C LEU A 55 18.26 8.30 -9.40
N CYS A 56 19.21 9.01 -8.81
CA CYS A 56 18.95 9.90 -7.69
C CYS A 56 19.75 11.20 -7.80
N TYR A 57 19.14 12.30 -7.39
CA TYR A 57 19.84 13.55 -7.18
C TYR A 57 20.35 13.62 -5.76
N GLY A 58 21.52 14.19 -5.54
CA GLY A 58 22.03 14.42 -4.19
C GLY A 58 23.46 14.93 -4.18
N LYS A 59 23.91 15.34 -3.00
CA LYS A 59 25.31 15.70 -2.75
C LYS A 59 26.09 14.46 -2.35
N LEU A 60 27.17 14.18 -3.08
CA LEU A 60 28.04 13.05 -2.78
C LEU A 60 29.13 13.50 -1.79
N ILE A 61 29.13 12.89 -0.61
CA ILE A 61 30.09 13.18 0.45
C ILE A 61 30.99 11.98 0.62
N ASP A 62 32.30 12.22 0.58
CA ASP A 62 33.31 11.23 0.92
C ASP A 62 33.50 11.27 2.45
N THR A 63 33.10 10.20 3.13
CA THR A 63 33.16 10.14 4.60
C THR A 63 34.57 9.96 5.14
N GLU A 64 35.52 9.52 4.30
CA GLU A 64 36.92 9.32 4.70
C GLU A 64 37.80 10.52 4.32
N ASN A 65 37.50 11.20 3.20
CA ASN A 65 38.25 12.36 2.73
C ASN A 65 37.36 13.60 2.52
N LEU A 66 37.12 14.36 3.60
CA LEU A 66 36.34 15.61 3.58
C LEU A 66 36.87 16.68 2.60
N SER A 67 38.12 16.57 2.13
CA SER A 67 38.72 17.47 1.14
C SER A 67 38.24 17.24 -0.30
N HIS A 68 37.57 16.11 -0.59
CA HIS A 68 37.04 15.76 -1.91
C HIS A 68 35.51 15.86 -2.01
N ASN A 69 34.87 16.50 -1.03
CA ASN A 69 33.42 16.68 -1.05
C ASN A 69 32.99 17.51 -2.27
N CYS A 70 32.04 16.98 -3.02
CA CYS A 70 31.41 17.72 -4.10
C CYS A 70 30.41 18.71 -3.46
N GLU A 71 30.71 20.01 -3.50
CA GLU A 71 29.81 21.05 -2.97
C GLU A 71 28.49 21.12 -3.76
N THR A 72 28.52 20.70 -5.02
CA THR A 72 27.38 20.71 -5.95
C THR A 72 26.61 19.40 -5.90
N ALA A 73 25.28 19.49 -5.79
CA ALA A 73 24.42 18.33 -5.98
C ALA A 73 24.57 17.81 -7.43
N GLY A 74 24.45 16.51 -7.65
CA GLY A 74 24.53 15.90 -8.98
C GLY A 74 23.50 14.80 -9.16
N LEU A 75 23.29 14.39 -10.41
CA LEU A 75 22.58 13.15 -10.71
C LEU A 75 23.55 11.97 -10.62
N HIS A 76 23.15 10.93 -9.90
CA HIS A 76 23.94 9.73 -9.68
C HIS A 76 23.12 8.48 -10.01
N CYS A 77 23.78 7.48 -10.58
CA CYS A 77 23.23 6.15 -10.81
C CYS A 77 23.80 5.18 -9.76
N LEU A 78 22.93 4.55 -8.98
CA LEU A 78 23.27 3.53 -8.01
C LEU A 78 22.80 2.17 -8.51
N TYR A 79 23.66 1.19 -8.33
CA TYR A 79 23.36 -0.21 -8.61
C TYR A 79 23.33 -0.96 -7.29
N LEU A 80 22.17 -1.56 -6.99
CA LEU A 80 21.93 -2.30 -5.77
C LEU A 80 21.82 -3.80 -6.08
N ASP A 81 22.50 -4.62 -5.28
CA ASP A 81 22.35 -6.07 -5.28
C ASP A 81 21.00 -6.43 -4.70
N THR A 82 20.17 -7.08 -5.50
CA THR A 82 18.90 -7.62 -5.03
C THR A 82 18.78 -9.13 -5.25
N SER A 83 19.90 -9.83 -5.42
CA SER A 83 19.99 -11.28 -5.63
C SER A 83 19.22 -12.11 -4.59
N ILE A 84 19.01 -11.58 -3.38
CA ILE A 84 18.13 -12.18 -2.37
C ILE A 84 16.73 -12.48 -2.91
N PHE A 85 16.16 -11.61 -3.75
CA PHE A 85 14.85 -11.83 -4.37
C PHE A 85 14.86 -13.00 -5.34
N PHE A 86 15.94 -13.19 -6.09
CA PHE A 86 16.08 -14.33 -7.00
C PHE A 86 16.33 -15.63 -6.24
N ASN A 87 17.30 -15.61 -5.32
CA ASN A 87 17.75 -16.77 -4.56
C ASN A 87 16.65 -17.34 -3.65
N ARG A 88 15.77 -16.47 -3.13
CA ARG A 88 14.66 -16.84 -2.23
C ARG A 88 13.29 -16.54 -2.82
N LYS A 89 13.16 -16.53 -4.16
CA LYS A 89 11.93 -16.15 -4.86
C LYS A 89 10.71 -16.96 -4.39
N ASN A 90 10.88 -18.26 -4.12
CA ASN A 90 9.78 -19.13 -3.74
C ASN A 90 9.33 -18.85 -2.30
N GLU A 91 10.28 -18.73 -1.37
CA GLU A 91 10.02 -18.43 0.03
C GLU A 91 9.36 -17.04 0.16
N LEU A 92 9.89 -16.04 -0.54
CA LEU A 92 9.32 -14.69 -0.58
C LEU A 92 7.94 -14.65 -1.24
N HIS A 93 7.72 -15.45 -2.29
CA HIS A 93 6.41 -15.57 -2.91
C HIS A 93 5.38 -16.06 -1.89
N GLN A 94 5.70 -17.15 -1.20
CA GLN A 94 4.80 -17.76 -0.22
C GLN A 94 4.50 -16.79 0.93
N VAL A 95 5.52 -16.19 1.54
CA VAL A 95 5.32 -15.24 2.65
C VAL A 95 4.51 -14.02 2.21
N SER A 96 4.82 -13.44 1.04
CA SER A 96 4.08 -12.26 0.55
C SER A 96 2.64 -12.56 0.18
N GLN A 97 2.35 -13.74 -0.39
CA GLN A 97 0.99 -14.15 -0.69
C GLN A 97 0.16 -14.30 0.60
N GLN A 98 0.75 -14.93 1.62
CA GLN A 98 0.11 -15.10 2.92
C GLN A 98 -0.12 -13.74 3.61
N ALA A 99 0.90 -12.88 3.65
CA ALA A 99 0.80 -11.56 4.26
C ALA A 99 -0.25 -10.67 3.56
N SER A 100 -0.28 -10.65 2.23
CA SER A 100 -1.30 -9.91 1.47
C SER A 100 -2.70 -10.42 1.77
N SER A 101 -2.91 -11.74 1.75
CA SER A 101 -4.22 -12.32 2.07
C SER A 101 -4.66 -12.02 3.50
N ILE A 102 -3.74 -12.03 4.47
CA ILE A 102 -4.04 -11.68 5.86
C ILE A 102 -4.41 -10.20 5.96
N GLN A 103 -3.67 -9.29 5.30
CA GLN A 103 -3.98 -7.87 5.31
C GLN A 103 -5.38 -7.58 4.75
N ASP A 104 -5.76 -8.20 3.63
CA ASP A 104 -7.08 -8.03 3.04
C ASP A 104 -8.19 -8.50 4.00
N LEU A 105 -7.97 -9.61 4.72
CA LEU A 105 -8.93 -10.12 5.71
C LEU A 105 -8.99 -9.26 6.98
N VAL A 106 -7.88 -8.66 7.40
CA VAL A 106 -7.85 -7.70 8.52
C VAL A 106 -8.72 -6.49 8.20
N GLU A 107 -8.72 -6.00 6.96
CA GLU A 107 -9.64 -4.94 6.52
C GLU A 107 -11.12 -5.38 6.64
N VAL A 108 -11.43 -6.62 6.29
CA VAL A 108 -12.77 -7.20 6.45
C VAL A 108 -13.19 -7.26 7.92
N VAL A 109 -12.29 -7.70 8.81
CA VAL A 109 -12.54 -7.71 10.27
C VAL A 109 -12.81 -6.31 10.78
N ARG A 110 -11.98 -5.32 10.41
CA ARG A 110 -12.14 -3.92 10.83
C ARG A 110 -13.49 -3.34 10.38
N ALA A 111 -13.82 -3.54 9.10
CA ALA A 111 -15.09 -3.08 8.54
C ALA A 111 -16.29 -3.74 9.22
N SER A 112 -16.19 -5.05 9.51
CA SER A 112 -17.25 -5.81 10.18
C SER A 112 -17.50 -5.32 11.61
N ILE A 113 -16.44 -5.13 12.40
CA ILE A 113 -16.55 -4.59 13.78
C ILE A 113 -17.15 -3.18 13.77
N SER A 114 -16.68 -2.32 12.85
CA SER A 114 -17.20 -0.95 12.71
C SER A 114 -18.69 -0.93 12.34
N LEU A 115 -19.11 -1.79 11.40
CA LEU A 115 -20.51 -1.91 11.00
C LEU A 115 -21.41 -2.38 12.14
N VAL A 116 -20.98 -3.41 12.88
CA VAL A 116 -21.70 -3.94 14.05
C VAL A 116 -21.86 -2.87 15.12
N SER A 117 -20.77 -2.16 15.47
CA SER A 117 -20.81 -1.09 16.46
C SER A 117 -21.76 0.04 16.05
N LYS A 118 -21.65 0.53 14.82
CA LYS A 118 -22.50 1.61 14.31
C LYS A 118 -23.98 1.23 14.35
N GLN A 119 -24.30 0.00 13.93
CA GLN A 119 -25.68 -0.46 13.87
C GLN A 119 -26.30 -0.63 15.25
N TRP A 120 -25.54 -1.22 16.19
CA TRP A 120 -25.99 -1.37 17.57
C TRP A 120 -26.15 -0.01 18.26
N SER A 121 -25.15 0.87 18.15
CA SER A 121 -25.16 2.20 18.77
C SER A 121 -26.33 3.05 18.27
N SER A 122 -26.60 3.04 16.96
CA SER A 122 -27.76 3.73 16.37
C SER A 122 -29.08 3.25 16.99
N THR A 123 -29.21 1.93 17.17
CA THR A 123 -30.41 1.30 17.72
C THR A 123 -30.58 1.59 19.20
N MET A 124 -29.48 1.53 19.97
CA MET A 124 -29.50 1.79 21.40
C MET A 124 -29.76 3.27 21.70
N ASN A 125 -29.26 4.19 20.87
CA ASN A 125 -29.62 5.60 20.96
C ASN A 125 -31.13 5.82 20.81
N LEU A 126 -31.78 5.13 19.86
CA LEU A 126 -33.24 5.18 19.70
C LEU A 126 -33.98 4.62 20.92
N PHE A 127 -33.47 3.52 21.49
CA PHE A 127 -34.02 2.95 22.73
C PHE A 127 -33.93 3.95 23.89
N HIS A 128 -32.73 4.48 24.16
CA HIS A 128 -32.52 5.44 25.25
C HIS A 128 -33.27 6.75 25.03
N GLU A 129 -33.35 7.28 23.80
CA GLU A 129 -34.13 8.49 23.51
C GLU A 129 -35.59 8.32 23.97
N LYS A 130 -36.21 7.17 23.68
CA LYS A 130 -37.60 6.90 24.03
C LYS A 130 -37.78 6.56 25.50
N PHE A 131 -36.85 5.85 26.12
CA PHE A 131 -36.92 5.48 27.54
C PHE A 131 -36.49 6.61 28.50
N SER A 132 -35.74 7.61 28.02
CA SER A 132 -35.33 8.80 28.81
C SER A 132 -36.50 9.67 29.30
N ALA A 133 -37.68 9.53 28.68
CA ALA A 133 -38.88 10.24 29.13
C ALA A 133 -39.38 9.72 30.49
N LEU A 134 -39.12 8.45 30.83
CA LEU A 134 -39.65 7.83 32.04
C LEU A 134 -39.07 8.43 33.33
N PRO A 135 -37.73 8.56 33.52
CA PRO A 135 -37.17 9.24 34.70
C PRO A 135 -37.74 10.64 34.93
N ASN A 136 -37.92 11.42 33.85
CA ASN A 136 -38.47 12.77 33.93
C ASN A 136 -39.94 12.76 34.39
N LEU A 137 -40.73 11.79 33.93
CA LEU A 137 -42.12 11.62 34.36
C LEU A 137 -42.20 11.17 35.83
N ILE A 138 -41.31 10.30 36.29
CA ILE A 138 -41.24 9.85 37.69
C ILE A 138 -40.96 11.06 38.59
N ALA A 139 -39.94 11.86 38.25
CA ALA A 139 -39.60 13.07 38.99
C ALA A 139 -40.74 14.10 39.00
N ALA A 140 -41.44 14.29 37.87
CA ALA A 140 -42.58 15.20 37.77
C ALA A 140 -43.78 14.78 38.63
N HIS A 141 -43.93 13.48 38.91
CA HIS A 141 -44.97 12.95 39.80
C HIS A 141 -44.52 12.87 41.28
N GLY A 142 -43.32 13.35 41.59
CA GLY A 142 -42.81 13.44 42.97
C GLY A 142 -42.36 12.11 43.58
N ALA A 143 -42.02 11.11 42.76
CA ALA A 143 -41.48 9.83 43.22
C ALA A 143 -39.94 9.81 43.11
N GLU A 144 -39.29 9.10 44.04
CA GLU A 144 -37.83 8.89 44.07
C GLU A 144 -37.41 7.50 43.55
N SER A 145 -38.35 6.72 43.00
CA SER A 145 -38.10 5.39 42.45
C SER A 145 -37.27 5.45 41.16
N SER A 146 -36.46 4.41 40.91
CA SER A 146 -35.79 4.26 39.63
C SER A 146 -36.73 3.70 38.56
N SER A 147 -36.36 3.86 37.27
CA SER A 147 -37.08 3.20 36.17
C SER A 147 -37.15 1.68 36.37
N GLU A 148 -36.09 1.07 36.91
CA GLU A 148 -36.04 -0.36 37.24
C GLU A 148 -37.10 -0.72 38.28
N ASP A 149 -37.19 0.04 39.38
CA ASP A 149 -38.13 -0.22 40.48
C ASP A 149 -39.59 -0.13 40.02
N GLU A 150 -39.90 0.85 39.16
CA GLU A 150 -41.23 1.03 38.58
C GLU A 150 -41.64 -0.16 37.69
N PHE A 151 -40.74 -0.63 36.82
CA PHE A 151 -41.02 -1.80 36.00
C PHE A 151 -41.06 -3.10 36.81
N LEU A 152 -40.22 -3.28 37.83
CA LEU A 152 -40.27 -4.44 38.72
C LEU A 152 -41.58 -4.46 39.51
N SER A 153 -42.02 -3.32 40.03
CA SER A 153 -43.30 -3.17 40.72
C SER A 153 -44.47 -3.60 39.82
N LEU A 154 -44.48 -3.12 38.56
CA LEU A 154 -45.44 -3.56 37.55
C LEU A 154 -45.39 -5.08 37.29
N LEU A 155 -44.19 -5.67 37.21
CA LEU A 155 -44.04 -7.10 36.98
C LEU A 155 -44.57 -7.95 38.14
N PHE A 156 -44.39 -7.51 39.39
CA PHE A 156 -44.91 -8.18 40.58
C PHE A 156 -46.39 -7.92 40.86
N GLY A 157 -47.09 -7.21 39.96
CA GLY A 157 -48.53 -7.02 40.02
C GLY A 157 -48.99 -5.91 40.97
N THR A 158 -48.10 -4.98 41.34
CA THR A 158 -48.54 -3.76 42.03
C THR A 158 -49.29 -2.85 41.06
N ARG A 159 -50.07 -1.90 41.58
CA ARG A 159 -50.72 -0.88 40.74
C ARG A 159 -49.67 -0.13 39.93
N THR A 160 -49.91 0.05 38.65
CA THR A 160 -49.09 0.91 37.77
C THR A 160 -49.06 2.32 38.34
N SER A 161 -47.87 2.87 38.58
CA SER A 161 -47.77 4.26 39.04
C SER A 161 -48.32 5.23 37.98
N PRO A 162 -48.78 6.44 38.38
CA PRO A 162 -49.26 7.43 37.42
C PRO A 162 -48.22 7.80 36.35
N ALA A 163 -46.95 7.89 36.75
CA ALA A 163 -45.84 8.17 35.84
C ALA A 163 -45.63 7.04 34.82
N LEU A 164 -45.57 5.78 35.27
CA LEU A 164 -45.40 4.63 34.38
C LEU A 164 -46.64 4.42 33.48
N HIS A 165 -47.84 4.69 34.00
CA HIS A 165 -49.07 4.66 33.20
C HIS A 165 -49.04 5.72 32.09
N GLN A 166 -48.69 6.97 32.41
CA GLN A 166 -48.55 8.03 31.41
C GLN A 166 -47.49 7.66 30.36
N PHE A 167 -46.36 7.12 30.80
CA PHE A 167 -45.30 6.70 29.89
C PHE A 167 -45.78 5.60 28.92
N LEU A 168 -46.33 4.51 29.44
CA LEU A 168 -46.76 3.36 28.64
C LEU A 168 -47.95 3.69 27.72
N ALA A 169 -48.93 4.46 28.20
CA ALA A 169 -50.14 4.77 27.44
C ALA A 169 -49.96 5.91 26.43
N SER A 170 -49.13 6.91 26.73
CA SER A 170 -49.06 8.15 25.93
C SER A 170 -47.68 8.47 25.35
N SER A 171 -46.60 8.41 26.14
CA SER A 171 -45.26 8.83 25.68
C SER A 171 -44.59 7.79 24.78
N LEU A 172 -44.60 6.52 25.20
CA LEU A 172 -44.12 5.39 24.43
C LEU A 172 -45.21 4.88 23.49
N GLY A 173 -46.36 4.52 24.05
CA GLY A 173 -47.52 3.98 23.33
C GLY A 173 -47.23 2.66 22.60
N GLU A 174 -48.28 2.02 22.08
CA GLU A 174 -48.13 0.75 21.35
C GLU A 174 -47.29 0.91 20.08
N ALA A 175 -47.51 2.01 19.33
CA ALA A 175 -46.80 2.29 18.08
C ALA A 175 -45.31 2.58 18.29
N GLY A 176 -44.95 3.31 19.36
CA GLY A 176 -43.55 3.57 19.70
C GLY A 176 -42.83 2.31 20.16
N LEU A 177 -43.47 1.53 21.03
CA LEU A 177 -42.94 0.23 21.48
C LEU A 177 -42.69 -0.72 20.31
N LYS A 178 -43.67 -0.91 19.41
CA LYS A 178 -43.52 -1.76 18.22
C LYS A 178 -42.41 -1.28 17.29
N ARG A 179 -42.22 0.04 17.15
CA ARG A 179 -41.16 0.63 16.33
C ARG A 179 -39.77 0.30 16.90
N ILE A 180 -39.57 0.46 18.20
CA ILE A 180 -38.28 0.17 18.86
C ILE A 180 -38.01 -1.34 18.83
N ALA A 181 -39.01 -2.17 19.16
CA ALA A 181 -38.88 -3.63 19.10
C ALA A 181 -38.45 -4.09 17.70
N LYS A 182 -39.09 -3.56 16.64
CA LYS A 182 -38.71 -3.86 15.25
C LYS A 182 -37.29 -3.37 14.91
N ALA A 183 -36.87 -2.22 15.43
CA ALA A 183 -35.52 -1.70 15.22
C ALA A 183 -34.46 -2.61 15.88
N VAL A 184 -34.68 -3.03 17.14
CA VAL A 184 -33.81 -3.97 17.85
C VAL A 184 -33.76 -5.33 17.15
N ASP A 185 -34.89 -5.86 16.69
CA ASP A 185 -34.92 -7.11 15.92
C ASP A 185 -34.17 -7.00 14.58
N SER A 186 -34.26 -5.85 13.90
CA SER A 186 -33.52 -5.61 12.65
C SER A 186 -32.02 -5.54 12.89
N ALA A 187 -31.60 -4.74 13.86
CA ALA A 187 -30.20 -4.64 14.25
C ALA A 187 -29.66 -6.00 14.69
N GLY A 188 -30.42 -6.78 15.46
CA GLY A 188 -30.03 -8.13 15.86
C GLY A 188 -29.86 -9.11 14.69
N ARG A 189 -30.71 -9.03 13.66
CA ARG A 189 -30.53 -9.84 12.44
C ARG A 189 -29.29 -9.43 11.66
N GLU A 190 -29.06 -8.12 11.51
CA GLU A 190 -27.90 -7.59 10.79
C GLU A 190 -26.59 -7.91 11.52
N ILE A 191 -26.53 -7.70 12.84
CA ILE A 191 -25.37 -8.06 13.66
C ILE A 191 -25.07 -9.54 13.53
N ARG A 192 -26.08 -10.41 13.67
CA ARG A 192 -25.89 -11.85 13.51
C ARG A 192 -25.36 -12.20 12.12
N GLY A 193 -25.94 -11.60 11.06
CA GLY A 193 -25.48 -11.81 9.68
C GLY A 193 -24.03 -11.41 9.48
N VAL A 194 -23.64 -10.20 9.90
CA VAL A 194 -22.25 -9.71 9.80
C VAL A 194 -21.29 -10.61 10.59
N VAL A 195 -21.68 -11.04 11.79
CA VAL A 195 -20.84 -11.92 12.61
C VAL A 195 -20.65 -13.28 11.95
N SER A 196 -21.73 -13.94 11.50
CA SER A 196 -21.66 -15.31 10.97
C SER A 196 -21.13 -15.38 9.54
N GLU A 197 -21.37 -14.36 8.71
CA GLU A 197 -21.02 -14.40 7.28
C GLU A 197 -19.71 -13.68 6.95
N HIS A 198 -19.24 -12.77 7.81
CA HIS A 198 -18.05 -11.96 7.54
C HIS A 198 -17.00 -12.05 8.66
N LEU A 199 -17.36 -11.69 9.90
CA LEU A 199 -16.39 -11.57 10.98
C LEU A 199 -15.80 -12.93 11.37
N GLN A 200 -16.65 -13.92 11.68
CA GLN A 200 -16.21 -15.25 12.10
C GLN A 200 -15.39 -15.96 11.00
N PRO A 201 -15.87 -16.04 9.74
CA PRO A 201 -15.06 -16.65 8.68
C PRO A 201 -13.72 -15.92 8.46
N ALA A 202 -13.69 -14.58 8.53
CA ALA A 202 -12.46 -13.83 8.34
C ALA A 202 -11.41 -14.16 9.41
N VAL A 203 -11.77 -14.18 10.69
CA VAL A 203 -10.83 -14.51 11.78
C VAL A 203 -10.35 -15.97 11.70
N GLU A 204 -11.21 -16.90 11.29
CA GLU A 204 -10.83 -18.31 11.09
C GLU A 204 -9.86 -18.49 9.92
N ILE A 205 -10.09 -17.80 8.80
CA ILE A 205 -9.19 -17.85 7.64
C ILE A 205 -7.85 -17.19 7.98
N ILE A 206 -7.84 -16.05 8.69
CA ILE A 206 -6.60 -15.44 9.19
C ILE A 206 -5.85 -16.43 10.09
N SER A 207 -6.55 -17.10 11.01
CA SER A 207 -5.96 -18.11 11.90
C SER A 207 -5.35 -19.27 11.12
N PHE A 208 -6.02 -19.74 10.06
CA PHE A 208 -5.50 -20.80 9.19
C PHE A 208 -4.21 -20.35 8.48
N ARG A 209 -4.22 -19.15 7.87
CA ARG A 209 -3.07 -18.59 7.15
C ARG A 209 -1.87 -18.35 8.08
N LEU A 210 -2.12 -17.89 9.30
CA LEU A 210 -1.09 -17.74 10.32
C LEU A 210 -0.53 -19.08 10.79
N ALA A 211 -1.36 -20.13 10.88
CA ALA A 211 -0.87 -21.47 11.16
C ALA A 211 0.05 -22.01 10.05
N GLU A 212 -0.26 -21.74 8.77
CA GLU A 212 0.63 -22.04 7.65
C GLU A 212 1.96 -21.27 7.77
N LEU A 213 1.90 -19.95 8.00
CA LEU A 213 3.08 -19.11 8.21
C LEU A 213 3.93 -19.59 9.40
N ARG A 214 3.29 -20.03 10.48
CA ARG A 214 3.96 -20.63 11.64
C ARG A 214 4.71 -21.90 11.26
N GLY A 215 4.11 -22.75 10.42
CA GLY A 215 4.78 -23.91 9.85
C GLY A 215 6.03 -23.54 9.04
N LEU A 216 5.94 -22.49 8.23
CA LEU A 216 7.09 -21.97 7.46
C LEU A 216 8.18 -21.40 8.37
N ALA A 217 7.82 -20.63 9.41
CA ALA A 217 8.75 -20.02 10.36
C ALA A 217 9.59 -21.06 11.11
N ARG A 218 8.99 -22.22 11.43
CA ARG A 218 9.71 -23.36 12.04
C ARG A 218 10.78 -23.95 11.13
N TRP A 219 10.69 -23.78 9.81
CA TRP A 219 11.74 -24.21 8.88
C TRP A 219 12.85 -23.16 8.78
N ARG A 220 13.58 -22.98 9.89
CA ARG A 220 14.59 -21.92 10.06
C ARG A 220 15.65 -21.89 8.95
N SER A 221 16.12 -23.04 8.48
CA SER A 221 17.13 -23.11 7.41
C SER A 221 16.69 -22.48 6.09
N ARG A 222 15.38 -22.31 5.85
CA ARG A 222 14.84 -21.66 4.64
C ARG A 222 14.31 -20.26 4.91
N PHE A 223 13.51 -20.09 5.96
CA PHE A 223 12.74 -18.85 6.16
C PHE A 223 13.38 -17.85 7.12
N GLN A 224 14.32 -18.27 7.98
CA GLN A 224 15.01 -17.34 8.87
C GLN A 224 15.87 -16.33 8.11
N ILE A 225 16.44 -16.74 6.97
CA ILE A 225 17.28 -15.90 6.10
C ILE A 225 16.50 -14.72 5.53
N ILE A 226 15.19 -14.88 5.31
CA ILE A 226 14.31 -13.80 4.85
C ILE A 226 13.62 -13.07 6.00
N GLY A 227 14.02 -13.32 7.26
CA GLY A 227 13.55 -12.60 8.45
C GLY A 227 12.21 -13.08 9.02
N LEU A 228 11.72 -14.26 8.64
CA LEU A 228 10.51 -14.82 9.24
C LEU A 228 10.85 -15.40 10.62
N ASP A 229 10.58 -14.62 11.67
CA ASP A 229 10.88 -15.01 13.06
C ASP A 229 9.77 -15.88 13.66
N GLU A 230 10.17 -17.03 14.22
CA GLU A 230 9.23 -18.00 14.80
C GLU A 230 8.51 -17.45 16.03
N LYS A 231 9.18 -16.68 16.89
CA LYS A 231 8.57 -16.18 18.14
C LYS A 231 7.53 -15.11 17.85
N LEU A 232 7.80 -14.21 16.89
CA LEU A 232 6.84 -13.21 16.46
C LEU A 232 5.62 -13.86 15.82
N VAL A 233 5.82 -14.85 14.94
CA VAL A 233 4.70 -15.57 14.31
C VAL A 233 3.91 -16.40 15.33
N ASP A 234 4.58 -16.99 16.33
CA ASP A 234 3.92 -17.65 17.46
C ASP A 234 3.04 -16.68 18.24
N GLY A 235 3.54 -15.48 18.59
CA GLY A 235 2.78 -14.45 19.29
C GLY A 235 1.58 -13.94 18.49
N VAL A 236 1.73 -13.74 17.18
CA VAL A 236 0.60 -13.38 16.30
C VAL A 236 -0.43 -14.51 16.22
N THR A 237 0.02 -15.76 16.14
CA THR A 237 -0.86 -16.95 16.14
C THR A 237 -1.65 -17.06 17.44
N GLU A 238 -1.04 -16.71 18.56
CA GLU A 238 -1.71 -16.61 19.85
C GLU A 238 -2.77 -15.50 19.85
N SER A 239 -2.41 -14.31 19.35
CA SER A 239 -3.30 -13.15 19.30
C SER A 239 -4.55 -13.38 18.46
N ILE A 240 -4.43 -14.03 17.29
CA ILE A 240 -5.60 -14.39 16.48
C ILE A 240 -6.47 -15.44 17.20
N GLY A 241 -5.87 -16.39 17.91
CA GLY A 241 -6.60 -17.38 18.70
C GLY A 241 -7.46 -16.73 19.79
N MET A 242 -6.89 -15.73 20.49
CA MET A 242 -7.63 -14.92 21.47
C MET A 242 -8.78 -14.14 20.82
N LEU A 243 -8.56 -13.57 19.62
CA LEU A 243 -9.61 -12.87 18.88
C LEU A 243 -10.75 -13.81 18.48
N VAL A 244 -10.45 -15.03 18.02
CA VAL A 244 -11.48 -16.04 17.70
C VAL A 244 -12.37 -16.33 18.90
N VAL A 245 -11.78 -16.51 20.09
CA VAL A 245 -12.55 -16.71 21.33
C VAL A 245 -13.41 -15.49 21.67
N GLN A 246 -12.89 -14.28 21.47
CA GLN A 246 -13.65 -13.05 21.70
C GLN A 246 -14.81 -12.85 20.74
N VAL A 247 -14.65 -13.19 19.45
CA VAL A 247 -15.76 -13.15 18.47
C VAL A 247 -16.86 -14.14 18.86
N GLU A 248 -16.49 -15.36 19.27
CA GLU A 248 -17.47 -16.36 19.72
C GLU A 248 -18.18 -15.92 21.01
N ARG A 249 -17.44 -15.36 21.97
CA ARG A 249 -18.03 -14.77 23.18
C ARG A 249 -19.01 -13.65 22.84
N PHE A 250 -18.61 -12.73 21.96
CA PHE A 250 -19.46 -11.64 21.49
C PHE A 250 -20.75 -12.16 20.86
N SER A 251 -20.65 -13.13 19.95
CA SER A 251 -21.78 -13.78 19.28
C SER A 251 -22.79 -14.33 20.28
N ARG A 252 -22.32 -15.06 21.30
CA ARG A 252 -23.16 -15.63 22.36
C ARG A 252 -23.86 -14.55 23.19
N VAL A 253 -23.11 -13.54 23.65
CA VAL A 253 -23.69 -12.46 24.46
C VAL A 253 -24.70 -11.66 23.65
N ALA A 254 -24.40 -11.35 22.39
CA ALA A 254 -25.33 -10.65 21.51
C ALA A 254 -26.63 -11.44 21.33
N ALA A 255 -26.55 -12.76 21.11
CA ALA A 255 -27.74 -13.61 21.01
C ALA A 255 -28.58 -13.60 22.31
N THR A 256 -27.94 -13.70 23.48
CA THR A 256 -28.63 -13.64 24.78
C THR A 256 -29.31 -12.28 25.00
N VAL A 257 -28.60 -11.18 24.73
CA VAL A 257 -29.13 -9.82 24.89
C VAL A 257 -30.35 -9.59 24.00
N LEU A 258 -30.26 -9.97 22.73
CA LEU A 258 -31.38 -9.85 21.79
C LEU A 258 -32.60 -10.66 22.25
N TYR A 259 -32.38 -11.86 22.78
CA TYR A 259 -33.45 -12.71 23.32
C TYR A 259 -34.11 -12.10 24.57
N LEU A 260 -33.34 -11.45 25.44
CA LEU A 260 -33.86 -10.73 26.61
C LEU A 260 -34.68 -9.50 26.20
N PHE A 261 -34.22 -8.73 25.21
CA PHE A 261 -34.99 -7.62 24.62
C PHE A 261 -36.34 -8.10 24.05
N GLN A 262 -36.35 -9.21 23.32
CA GLN A 262 -37.59 -9.77 22.76
C GLN A 262 -38.60 -10.15 23.85
N ASN A 263 -38.13 -10.79 24.93
CA ASN A 263 -38.99 -11.13 26.08
C ASN A 263 -39.54 -9.86 26.76
N PHE A 264 -38.68 -8.87 26.99
CA PHE A 264 -39.07 -7.59 27.59
C PHE A 264 -40.12 -6.86 26.75
N PHE A 265 -39.90 -6.68 25.45
CA PHE A 265 -40.87 -5.99 24.58
C PHE A 265 -42.20 -6.75 24.46
N THR A 266 -42.16 -8.08 24.44
CA THR A 266 -43.39 -8.90 24.45
C THR A 266 -44.20 -8.68 25.73
N TRP A 267 -43.52 -8.63 26.88
CA TRP A 267 -44.13 -8.35 28.17
C TRP A 267 -44.71 -6.93 28.24
N VAL A 268 -43.91 -5.90 27.89
CA VAL A 268 -44.36 -4.50 27.91
C VAL A 268 -45.54 -4.29 26.96
N LEU A 269 -45.55 -4.94 25.78
CA LEU A 269 -46.67 -4.86 24.85
C LEU A 269 -47.96 -5.40 25.46
N LYS A 270 -47.87 -6.52 26.19
CA LYS A 270 -49.00 -7.06 26.93
C LYS A 270 -49.50 -6.06 28.00
N CYS A 271 -48.59 -5.43 28.74
CA CYS A 271 -48.94 -4.40 29.73
C CYS A 271 -49.64 -3.20 29.08
N VAL A 272 -49.11 -2.67 27.97
CA VAL A 272 -49.73 -1.55 27.23
C VAL A 272 -51.15 -1.91 26.78
N LYS A 273 -51.36 -3.11 26.22
CA LYS A 273 -52.69 -3.55 25.81
C LYS A 273 -53.68 -3.69 26.96
N ILE A 274 -53.23 -4.20 28.11
CA ILE A 274 -54.07 -4.27 29.33
C ILE A 274 -54.48 -2.87 29.77
N LEU A 275 -53.55 -1.91 29.79
CA LEU A 275 -53.84 -0.52 30.17
C LEU A 275 -54.82 0.17 29.21
N LEU A 276 -54.77 -0.18 27.92
CA LEU A 276 -55.67 0.35 26.89
C LEU A 276 -57.00 -0.44 26.75
N ASN A 277 -57.24 -1.46 27.59
CA ASN A 277 -58.38 -2.38 27.51
C ASN A 277 -58.51 -3.10 26.14
N GLU A 278 -57.38 -3.40 25.50
CA GLU A 278 -57.31 -4.12 24.23
C GLU A 278 -57.15 -5.65 24.45
N PRO A 279 -57.61 -6.50 23.50
CA PRO A 279 -57.47 -7.95 23.62
C PRO A 279 -56.00 -8.39 23.63
N THR A 280 -55.65 -9.26 24.59
CA THR A 280 -54.29 -9.77 24.80
C THR A 280 -54.06 -11.19 24.27
N ASP A 281 -55.11 -11.86 23.78
CA ASP A 281 -55.09 -13.28 23.38
C ASP A 281 -54.07 -13.60 22.26
N GLN A 282 -53.66 -12.59 21.50
CA GLN A 282 -52.70 -12.70 20.41
C GLN A 282 -51.25 -12.44 20.83
N VAL A 283 -50.99 -12.01 22.07
CA VAL A 283 -49.63 -11.72 22.55
C VAL A 283 -49.07 -12.95 23.27
N PRO A 284 -47.90 -13.48 22.84
CA PRO A 284 -47.27 -14.60 23.53
C PRO A 284 -47.02 -14.33 25.01
N ALA A 285 -46.99 -15.39 25.83
CA ALA A 285 -46.60 -15.26 27.22
C ALA A 285 -45.09 -14.98 27.31
N ALA A 286 -44.71 -13.89 27.98
CA ALA A 286 -43.32 -13.59 28.29
C ALA A 286 -42.88 -14.34 29.56
N ASN A 287 -41.61 -14.75 29.62
CA ASN A 287 -41.04 -15.36 30.81
C ASN A 287 -40.65 -14.26 31.81
N SER A 288 -41.29 -14.26 32.99
CA SER A 288 -41.06 -13.26 34.04
C SER A 288 -39.63 -13.25 34.58
N GLU A 289 -38.96 -14.40 34.68
CA GLU A 289 -37.57 -14.47 35.14
C GLU A 289 -36.62 -13.75 34.17
N LEU A 290 -36.84 -13.92 32.86
CA LEU A 290 -36.06 -13.24 31.83
C LEU A 290 -36.31 -11.73 31.83
N VAL A 291 -37.54 -11.29 32.14
CA VAL A 291 -37.84 -9.87 32.31
C VAL A 291 -37.10 -9.30 33.53
N VAL A 292 -37.05 -10.02 34.66
CA VAL A 292 -36.25 -9.58 35.83
C VAL A 292 -34.77 -9.44 35.47
N ILE A 293 -34.21 -10.40 34.72
CA ILE A 293 -32.82 -10.34 34.26
C ILE A 293 -32.62 -9.11 33.35
N PHE A 294 -33.52 -8.88 32.40
CA PHE A 294 -33.47 -7.70 31.53
C PHE A 294 -33.46 -6.40 32.34
N LEU A 295 -34.39 -6.24 33.29
CA LEU A 295 -34.51 -5.03 34.08
C LEU A 295 -33.24 -4.74 34.88
N LYS A 296 -32.63 -5.76 35.50
CA LYS A 296 -31.41 -5.62 36.32
C LYS A 296 -30.13 -5.39 35.52
N PHE A 297 -30.04 -5.94 34.31
CA PHE A 297 -28.76 -6.05 33.59
C PHE A 297 -28.73 -5.39 32.22
N LEU A 298 -29.87 -4.98 31.66
CA LEU A 298 -29.96 -4.44 30.29
C LEU A 298 -30.76 -3.13 30.16
N LEU A 299 -31.54 -2.74 31.18
CA LEU A 299 -32.33 -1.50 31.10
C LEU A 299 -31.42 -0.26 31.02
N ASP A 300 -30.43 -0.19 31.91
CA ASP A 300 -29.48 0.93 32.03
C ASP A 300 -28.05 0.55 31.62
N LYS A 301 -27.81 -0.72 31.24
CA LYS A 301 -26.49 -1.24 30.89
C LYS A 301 -26.50 -1.81 29.48
N ASP A 302 -25.40 -1.59 28.76
CA ASP A 302 -25.21 -2.10 27.38
C ASP A 302 -23.99 -3.04 27.31
N PRO A 303 -24.17 -4.34 27.57
CA PRO A 303 -23.07 -5.30 27.52
C PRO A 303 -22.53 -5.54 26.10
N ILE A 304 -23.33 -5.31 25.04
CA ILE A 304 -22.85 -5.43 23.66
C ILE A 304 -21.86 -4.30 23.36
N LYS A 305 -22.20 -3.06 23.72
CA LYS A 305 -21.27 -1.92 23.57
C LYS A 305 -20.02 -2.08 24.41
N GLN A 306 -20.14 -2.57 25.66
CA GLN A 306 -18.98 -2.86 26.50
C GLN A 306 -18.04 -3.89 25.84
N LEU A 307 -18.57 -4.98 25.31
CA LEU A 307 -17.77 -5.99 24.62
C LEU A 307 -17.15 -5.49 23.32
N LEU A 308 -17.78 -4.55 22.61
CA LEU A 308 -17.24 -3.99 21.37
C LEU A 308 -16.16 -2.94 21.64
N GLU A 309 -16.44 -1.94 22.48
CA GLU A 309 -15.69 -0.67 22.53
C GLU A 309 -15.24 -0.23 23.93
N ALA A 310 -15.38 -1.05 24.99
CA ALA A 310 -15.02 -0.59 26.34
C ALA A 310 -13.56 -0.09 26.46
N ASP A 311 -13.42 1.16 26.91
CA ASP A 311 -12.14 1.76 27.31
C ASP A 311 -11.68 1.28 28.69
N GLU A 312 -12.61 0.85 29.54
CA GLU A 312 -12.31 0.26 30.83
C GLU A 312 -12.12 -1.27 30.73
N ARG A 313 -11.64 -1.89 31.82
CA ARG A 313 -11.51 -3.35 31.89
C ARG A 313 -12.88 -3.97 32.09
N ILE A 314 -13.18 -4.98 31.29
CA ILE A 314 -14.41 -5.75 31.40
C ILE A 314 -14.27 -6.73 32.55
N GLU A 315 -15.19 -6.67 33.52
CA GLU A 315 -15.21 -7.63 34.63
C GLU A 315 -15.40 -9.05 34.09
N CYS A 316 -14.46 -9.94 34.45
CA CYS A 316 -14.54 -11.36 34.15
C CYS A 316 -14.90 -12.12 35.42
N ASP A 317 -15.74 -13.13 35.27
CA ASP A 317 -16.07 -14.04 36.36
C ASP A 317 -14.80 -14.73 36.91
N MET A 318 -14.69 -14.81 38.25
CA MET A 318 -13.50 -15.32 38.93
C MET A 318 -13.20 -16.78 38.57
N ASP A 319 -14.24 -17.59 38.34
CA ASP A 319 -14.06 -18.98 37.94
C ASP A 319 -13.58 -19.07 36.50
N SER A 320 -14.11 -18.24 35.61
CA SER A 320 -13.62 -18.11 34.23
C SER A 320 -12.15 -17.69 34.17
N ALA A 321 -11.75 -16.69 34.97
CA ALA A 321 -10.35 -16.25 35.05
C ALA A 321 -9.41 -17.39 35.52
N ARG A 322 -9.81 -18.13 36.58
CA ARG A 322 -9.06 -19.30 37.06
C ARG A 322 -8.95 -20.40 36.02
N HIS A 323 -10.01 -20.66 35.26
CA HIS A 323 -9.95 -21.66 34.18
C HIS A 323 -8.96 -21.24 33.09
N VAL A 324 -8.93 -19.96 32.70
CA VAL A 324 -7.96 -19.45 31.72
C VAL A 324 -6.53 -19.62 32.24
N GLU A 325 -6.27 -19.30 33.52
CA GLU A 325 -4.96 -19.51 34.15
C GLU A 325 -4.55 -20.99 34.15
N GLN A 326 -5.48 -21.92 34.41
CA GLN A 326 -5.22 -23.35 34.34
C GLN A 326 -4.90 -23.81 32.92
N LEU A 327 -5.57 -23.27 31.90
CA LEU A 327 -5.34 -23.62 30.51
C LEU A 327 -3.93 -23.26 30.03
N VAL A 328 -3.28 -22.25 30.63
CA VAL A 328 -1.87 -21.92 30.33
C VAL A 328 -0.96 -23.13 30.55
N VAL A 329 -1.19 -23.90 31.62
CA VAL A 329 -0.42 -25.12 31.95
C VAL A 329 -0.61 -26.21 30.87
N PHE A 330 -1.74 -26.21 30.17
CA PHE A 330 -2.05 -27.15 29.09
C PHE A 330 -1.67 -26.61 27.69
N GLY A 331 -0.91 -25.52 27.60
CA GLY A 331 -0.53 -24.91 26.33
C GLY A 331 -1.58 -23.97 25.74
N GLY A 332 -2.47 -23.43 26.58
CA GLY A 332 -3.36 -22.32 26.24
C GLY A 332 -2.60 -20.99 26.08
N PHE A 333 -3.35 -19.91 25.92
CA PHE A 333 -2.79 -18.57 25.72
C PHE A 333 -2.03 -18.09 26.96
N THR A 334 -0.85 -17.52 26.76
CA THR A 334 -0.01 -16.89 27.78
C THR A 334 -0.62 -15.61 28.34
N ASP A 335 -1.35 -14.86 27.51
CA ASP A 335 -2.08 -13.68 27.96
C ASP A 335 -3.45 -14.06 28.52
N THR A 336 -3.58 -14.07 29.84
CA THR A 336 -4.83 -14.43 30.54
C THR A 336 -5.83 -13.28 30.64
N GLN A 337 -5.40 -12.05 30.35
CA GLN A 337 -6.23 -10.84 30.50
C GLN A 337 -7.02 -10.51 29.22
N PHE A 338 -6.91 -11.33 28.18
CA PHE A 338 -7.59 -11.08 26.90
C PHE A 338 -9.11 -10.97 27.07
N LEU A 339 -9.72 -11.68 28.03
CA LEU A 339 -11.16 -11.61 28.35
C LEU A 339 -11.59 -10.29 29.02
N GLU A 340 -10.66 -9.55 29.62
CA GLU A 340 -10.92 -8.24 30.23
C GLU A 340 -10.92 -7.10 29.20
N ARG A 341 -10.62 -7.41 27.93
CA ARG A 341 -10.54 -6.43 26.83
C ARG A 341 -11.78 -6.50 25.95
N SER A 342 -12.09 -5.35 25.35
CA SER A 342 -13.07 -5.26 24.28
C SER A 342 -12.54 -5.89 22.99
N LEU A 343 -13.47 -6.23 22.09
CA LEU A 343 -13.18 -6.80 20.79
C LEU A 343 -12.30 -5.88 19.95
N VAL A 344 -12.56 -4.56 19.97
CA VAL A 344 -11.74 -3.57 19.27
C VAL A 344 -10.31 -3.54 19.83
N LYS A 345 -10.14 -3.59 21.15
CA LYS A 345 -8.80 -3.62 21.76
C LYS A 345 -8.03 -4.88 21.40
N GLN A 346 -8.69 -6.04 21.45
CA GLN A 346 -8.06 -7.31 21.07
C GLN A 346 -7.67 -7.33 19.59
N PHE A 347 -8.52 -6.76 18.73
CA PHE A 347 -8.24 -6.63 17.32
C PHE A 347 -7.05 -5.68 17.05
N ASN A 348 -6.98 -4.53 17.72
CA ASN A 348 -5.84 -3.61 17.58
C ASN A 348 -4.51 -4.26 18.01
N GLN A 349 -4.51 -5.06 19.08
CA GLN A 349 -3.32 -5.81 19.51
C GLN A 349 -2.87 -6.83 18.46
N LEU A 350 -3.82 -7.52 17.80
CA LEU A 350 -3.51 -8.38 16.67
C LEU A 350 -2.88 -7.59 15.52
N GLU A 351 -3.44 -6.43 15.16
CA GLU A 351 -2.87 -5.59 14.09
C GLU A 351 -1.45 -5.14 14.40
N ASP A 352 -1.18 -4.70 15.62
CA ASP A 352 0.16 -4.25 16.01
C ASP A 352 1.17 -5.40 16.02
N SER A 353 0.75 -6.58 16.50
CA SER A 353 1.57 -7.79 16.43
C SER A 353 1.84 -8.21 14.99
N LEU A 354 0.85 -8.13 14.09
CA LEU A 354 1.02 -8.40 12.66
C LEU A 354 2.01 -7.42 12.00
N LYS A 355 1.92 -6.14 12.33
CA LYS A 355 2.86 -5.11 11.84
C LYS A 355 4.29 -5.45 12.27
N GLU A 356 4.50 -5.81 13.53
CA GLU A 356 5.82 -6.20 14.04
C GLU A 356 6.36 -7.47 13.33
N ALA A 357 5.53 -8.52 13.25
CA ALA A 357 5.92 -9.77 12.60
C ALA A 357 6.26 -9.61 11.12
N PHE A 358 5.54 -8.77 10.38
CA PHE A 358 5.79 -8.53 8.96
C PHE A 358 6.85 -7.44 8.70
N LEU A 359 7.21 -6.63 9.69
CA LEU A 359 8.34 -5.70 9.61
C LEU A 359 9.69 -6.43 9.65
N MET A 360 9.78 -7.57 10.33
CA MET A 360 11.03 -8.34 10.44
C MET A 360 11.56 -8.86 9.09
N PRO A 361 10.72 -9.47 8.22
CA PRO A 361 11.14 -9.79 6.86
C PRO A 361 11.61 -8.56 6.09
N PHE A 362 10.91 -7.43 6.22
CA PHE A 362 11.27 -6.19 5.55
C PHE A 362 12.67 -5.70 5.98
N THR A 363 12.94 -5.60 7.28
CA THR A 363 14.23 -5.17 7.83
C THR A 363 15.37 -6.15 7.50
N THR A 364 15.09 -7.44 7.51
CA THR A 364 16.10 -8.48 7.21
C THR A 364 16.47 -8.47 5.73
N ILE A 365 15.49 -8.44 4.82
CA ILE A 365 15.74 -8.40 3.36
C ILE A 365 16.45 -7.10 2.99
N SER A 366 15.99 -5.96 3.53
CA SER A 366 16.61 -4.68 3.25
C SER A 366 18.08 -4.61 3.66
N SER A 367 18.43 -5.17 4.82
CA SER A 367 19.83 -5.22 5.27
C SER A 367 20.74 -6.05 4.36
N GLN A 368 20.16 -6.90 3.50
CA GLN A 368 20.91 -7.70 2.52
C GLN A 368 21.07 -6.99 1.16
N ILE A 369 20.39 -5.86 0.95
CA ILE A 369 20.50 -5.07 -0.27
C ILE A 369 21.67 -4.10 -0.10
N HIS A 370 22.74 -4.34 -0.83
CA HIS A 370 23.96 -3.55 -0.76
C HIS A 370 24.19 -2.79 -2.07
N CYS A 371 24.80 -1.61 -1.99
CA CYS A 371 25.23 -0.90 -3.18
C CYS A 371 26.48 -1.57 -3.76
N GLN A 372 26.37 -2.14 -4.95
CA GLN A 372 27.47 -2.75 -5.68
C GLN A 372 28.32 -1.72 -6.43
N GLY A 373 27.77 -0.54 -6.69
CA GLY A 373 28.51 0.54 -7.31
C GLY A 373 27.69 1.80 -7.56
N LEU A 374 28.44 2.88 -7.75
CA LEU A 374 27.97 4.23 -7.92
C LEU A 374 28.60 4.80 -9.19
N LEU A 375 27.78 5.38 -10.05
CA LEU A 375 28.20 6.10 -11.24
C LEU A 375 27.65 7.53 -11.20
N PRO A 376 28.49 8.52 -10.84
CA PRO A 376 28.14 9.93 -10.92
C PRO A 376 27.97 10.34 -12.39
N LEU A 377 26.79 10.85 -12.73
CA LEU A 377 26.46 11.21 -14.11
C LEU A 377 26.88 12.65 -14.40
N TYR A 378 26.21 13.65 -13.82
CA TYR A 378 26.53 15.06 -14.03
C TYR A 378 26.26 15.92 -12.79
N PRO A 379 27.00 17.04 -12.61
CA PRO A 379 26.70 18.03 -11.58
C PRO A 379 25.51 18.90 -11.99
N VAL A 380 24.69 19.28 -11.01
CA VAL A 380 23.62 20.27 -11.16
C VAL A 380 24.17 21.64 -10.77
N THR A 381 24.03 22.62 -11.67
CA THR A 381 24.42 24.01 -11.37
C THR A 381 23.28 24.75 -10.67
N SER A 382 23.61 25.75 -9.85
CA SER A 382 22.64 26.46 -8.97
C SER A 382 21.50 27.20 -9.70
N SER A 383 21.55 27.32 -11.03
CA SER A 383 20.45 27.87 -11.84
C SER A 383 19.32 26.86 -12.10
N ASP A 384 19.59 25.56 -11.96
CA ASP A 384 18.69 24.47 -12.40
C ASP A 384 17.81 23.89 -11.27
N THR A 385 17.92 24.42 -10.05
CA THR A 385 17.20 23.91 -8.87
C THR A 385 15.67 23.89 -8.99
N PHE A 386 15.09 24.67 -9.92
CA PHE A 386 13.64 24.72 -10.13
C PHE A 386 13.12 23.71 -11.17
N SER A 387 13.97 23.07 -11.97
CA SER A 387 13.58 22.14 -13.06
C SER A 387 14.01 20.68 -12.84
N LEU A 388 14.59 20.36 -11.67
CA LEU A 388 15.10 19.04 -11.27
C LEU A 388 14.10 17.88 -11.40
N THR A 389 12.80 18.17 -11.44
CA THR A 389 11.74 17.15 -11.57
C THR A 389 11.43 16.76 -13.02
N CYS A 390 12.10 17.36 -14.02
CA CYS A 390 11.67 17.27 -15.42
C CYS A 390 12.80 17.00 -16.43
N THR A 391 14.00 16.58 -16.01
CA THR A 391 14.99 16.11 -17.00
C THR A 391 14.63 14.70 -17.45
N PRO A 392 14.54 14.44 -18.77
CA PRO A 392 14.11 13.15 -19.27
C PRO A 392 15.17 12.08 -18.96
N THR A 393 14.74 11.07 -18.21
CA THR A 393 15.57 9.93 -17.82
C THR A 393 14.80 8.64 -18.07
N SER A 394 15.46 7.63 -18.62
CA SER A 394 14.90 6.31 -18.85
C SER A 394 15.85 5.20 -18.45
N ILE A 395 15.28 4.14 -17.88
CA ILE A 395 16.01 2.95 -17.45
C ILE A 395 15.21 1.74 -17.93
N SER A 396 15.83 0.83 -18.65
CA SER A 396 15.22 -0.44 -19.02
C SER A 396 16.22 -1.59 -18.98
N PHE A 397 15.67 -2.81 -18.95
CA PHE A 397 16.42 -4.07 -18.90
C PHE A 397 16.02 -4.91 -20.10
N TYR A 398 17.02 -5.39 -20.85
CA TYR A 398 16.82 -6.23 -22.01
C TYR A 398 17.54 -7.56 -21.86
N LYS A 399 17.01 -8.58 -22.53
CA LYS A 399 17.59 -9.92 -22.53
C LYS A 399 18.57 -9.99 -23.69
N ASP A 400 19.80 -10.44 -23.46
CA ASP A 400 20.73 -10.68 -24.56
C ASP A 400 20.28 -11.91 -25.37
N GLU A 401 19.89 -11.68 -26.63
CA GLU A 401 19.47 -12.72 -27.60
C GLU A 401 20.62 -13.69 -27.98
N ASP A 402 21.88 -13.29 -27.75
CA ASP A 402 23.07 -14.05 -28.19
C ASP A 402 23.46 -15.24 -27.30
N SER A 403 22.74 -15.50 -26.21
CA SER A 403 23.02 -16.64 -25.30
C SER A 403 22.29 -17.93 -25.72
N GLN A 404 22.66 -18.48 -26.89
CA GLN A 404 22.07 -19.75 -27.40
C GLN A 404 22.61 -21.03 -26.73
N HIS A 405 23.49 -20.94 -25.74
CA HIS A 405 23.97 -22.11 -25.01
C HIS A 405 23.91 -21.90 -23.49
N GLU A 406 23.23 -22.84 -22.83
CA GLU A 406 23.05 -23.02 -21.38
C GLU A 406 21.90 -22.23 -20.72
N GLU A 407 20.85 -22.97 -20.31
CA GLU A 407 19.64 -22.52 -19.59
C GLU A 407 19.91 -21.89 -18.20
N SER A 408 21.16 -21.57 -17.85
CA SER A 408 21.54 -21.14 -16.49
C SER A 408 22.17 -19.74 -16.37
N SER A 409 22.49 -19.04 -17.47
CA SER A 409 22.99 -17.66 -17.42
C SER A 409 22.47 -16.81 -18.58
N HIS A 410 21.20 -16.41 -18.53
CA HIS A 410 20.73 -15.33 -19.38
C HIS A 410 21.32 -14.02 -18.87
N ASN A 411 22.32 -13.49 -19.58
CA ASN A 411 22.83 -12.15 -19.34
C ASN A 411 21.74 -11.14 -19.72
N TRP A 412 21.48 -10.21 -18.81
CA TRP A 412 20.61 -9.06 -19.05
C TRP A 412 21.50 -7.85 -19.21
N THR A 413 21.22 -7.05 -20.22
CA THR A 413 21.89 -5.77 -20.43
C THR A 413 21.00 -4.64 -19.92
N ASP A 414 21.62 -3.78 -19.12
CA ASP A 414 20.93 -2.63 -18.52
C ASP A 414 21.24 -1.40 -19.36
N TYR A 415 20.21 -0.65 -19.74
CA TYR A 415 20.37 0.62 -20.43
C TYR A 415 19.86 1.76 -19.57
N VAL A 416 20.70 2.76 -19.38
CA VAL A 416 20.39 4.00 -18.66
C VAL A 416 20.59 5.15 -19.63
N CYS A 417 19.50 5.83 -19.97
CA CYS A 417 19.49 6.99 -20.85
C CYS A 417 19.10 8.24 -20.08
N PHE A 418 19.80 9.34 -20.28
CA PHE A 418 19.54 10.61 -19.60
C PHE A 418 19.95 11.79 -20.46
N LYS A 419 19.19 12.88 -20.39
CA LYS A 419 19.60 14.17 -20.94
C LYS A 419 20.54 14.88 -19.96
N ILE A 420 21.65 15.39 -20.48
CA ILE A 420 22.62 16.21 -19.75
C ILE A 420 22.16 17.67 -19.88
N PRO A 421 21.93 18.40 -18.78
CA PRO A 421 21.56 19.81 -18.83
C PRO A 421 22.63 20.67 -19.52
N ASP A 422 22.20 21.63 -20.33
CA ASP A 422 23.08 22.55 -21.04
C ASP A 422 23.98 23.32 -20.07
N GLY A 423 25.30 23.26 -20.29
CA GLY A 423 26.29 23.90 -19.41
C GLY A 423 26.79 23.02 -18.27
N SER A 424 26.17 21.86 -18.01
CA SER A 424 26.79 20.82 -17.18
C SER A 424 27.85 20.07 -18.01
N LEU A 425 28.97 19.70 -17.37
CA LEU A 425 30.11 19.03 -18.00
C LEU A 425 30.76 19.79 -19.19
N ASN A 426 30.41 21.06 -19.43
CA ASN A 426 30.76 21.88 -20.60
C ASN A 426 30.16 21.41 -21.94
N GLU A 427 29.16 20.53 -21.90
CA GLU A 427 28.49 20.03 -23.09
C GLU A 427 27.14 20.73 -23.31
N ARG A 428 26.67 20.75 -24.57
CA ARG A 428 25.37 21.29 -24.97
C ARG A 428 24.56 20.24 -25.70
N ASN A 429 23.27 20.17 -25.39
CA ASN A 429 22.28 19.37 -26.08
C ASN A 429 22.67 17.88 -26.22
N CYS A 430 23.08 17.28 -25.10
CA CYS A 430 23.65 15.94 -25.06
C CYS A 430 22.74 14.92 -24.38
N ILE A 431 22.72 13.71 -24.93
CA ILE A 431 22.10 12.53 -24.33
C ILE A 431 23.17 11.51 -24.00
N GLY A 432 23.25 11.11 -22.74
CA GLY A 432 24.09 10.00 -22.32
C GLY A 432 23.34 8.68 -22.40
N VAL A 433 23.93 7.68 -23.05
CA VAL A 433 23.45 6.29 -23.05
C VAL A 433 24.52 5.40 -22.45
N ILE A 434 24.18 4.75 -21.35
CA ILE A 434 25.08 3.84 -20.63
C ILE A 434 24.47 2.44 -20.69
N LYS A 435 25.30 1.50 -21.12
CA LYS A 435 25.03 0.08 -21.17
C LYS A 435 25.90 -0.65 -20.15
N ASP A 436 25.28 -1.41 -19.27
CA ASP A 436 25.99 -2.37 -18.43
C ASP A 436 25.78 -3.78 -18.98
N SER A 437 26.89 -4.43 -19.35
CA SER A 437 26.93 -5.84 -19.77
C SER A 437 27.44 -6.78 -18.68
N GLY A 438 27.61 -6.26 -17.45
CA GLY A 438 28.12 -7.01 -16.31
C GLY A 438 27.18 -8.14 -15.88
N ASN A 439 27.77 -9.27 -15.49
CA ASN A 439 27.02 -10.37 -14.90
C ASN A 439 26.47 -9.93 -13.53
N CYS A 440 25.18 -10.18 -13.26
CA CYS A 440 24.45 -9.70 -12.08
C CYS A 440 25.03 -10.12 -10.72
N CYS A 441 25.95 -11.10 -10.69
CA CYS A 441 26.45 -11.74 -9.47
C CYS A 441 27.84 -11.24 -8.99
N THR A 442 28.48 -10.32 -9.70
CA THR A 442 29.79 -9.77 -9.33
C THR A 442 29.69 -8.29 -8.99
N ALA A 443 30.46 -7.82 -8.00
CA ALA A 443 30.61 -6.38 -7.75
C ALA A 443 30.88 -5.65 -9.07
N LEU A 444 30.31 -4.45 -9.24
CA LEU A 444 30.42 -3.71 -10.48
C LEU A 444 31.89 -3.54 -10.83
N SER A 445 32.33 -4.25 -11.85
CA SER A 445 33.58 -3.89 -12.49
C SER A 445 33.27 -2.71 -13.39
N MET A 446 33.91 -1.57 -13.15
CA MET A 446 33.85 -0.43 -14.08
C MET A 446 34.21 -0.84 -15.53
N SER A 447 34.90 -1.97 -15.71
CA SER A 447 35.18 -2.56 -17.02
C SER A 447 33.97 -3.16 -17.76
N SER A 448 32.82 -3.41 -17.11
CA SER A 448 31.60 -3.92 -17.76
C SER A 448 30.63 -2.82 -18.19
N LEU A 449 30.83 -1.60 -17.68
CA LEU A 449 30.08 -0.43 -18.10
C LEU A 449 30.65 0.11 -19.39
N SER A 450 29.78 0.39 -20.34
CA SER A 450 30.13 1.00 -21.61
C SER A 450 29.09 2.04 -22.00
N GLY A 451 29.47 3.07 -22.73
CA GLY A 451 28.53 4.14 -23.06
C GLY A 451 28.99 4.98 -24.22
N PHE A 452 28.13 5.90 -24.62
CA PHE A 452 28.43 6.98 -25.56
C PHE A 452 27.62 8.22 -25.19
N LEU A 453 28.08 9.38 -25.66
CA LEU A 453 27.34 10.63 -25.61
C LEU A 453 26.83 10.92 -27.03
N LEU A 454 25.55 11.26 -27.15
CA LEU A 454 24.94 11.67 -28.40
C LEU A 454 24.70 13.18 -28.37
N HIS A 455 25.40 13.91 -29.24
CA HIS A 455 25.19 15.33 -29.50
C HIS A 455 24.06 15.50 -30.49
N MET A 456 23.08 16.31 -30.10
CA MET A 456 21.97 16.69 -30.95
C MET A 456 22.30 18.02 -31.63
N PRO A 457 21.93 18.23 -32.91
CA PRO A 457 22.14 19.50 -33.58
C PRO A 457 21.51 20.66 -32.78
N ASP A 458 22.18 21.80 -32.74
CA ASP A 458 21.79 22.96 -31.93
C ASP A 458 20.39 23.51 -32.27
N GLU A 459 19.87 23.18 -33.46
CA GLU A 459 18.56 23.52 -33.99
C GLU A 459 17.41 22.77 -33.30
N TYR A 460 17.70 21.65 -32.64
CA TYR A 460 16.70 20.81 -31.98
C TYR A 460 16.93 20.78 -30.48
N GLU A 461 15.88 20.50 -29.71
CA GLU A 461 15.97 20.21 -28.29
C GLU A 461 15.31 18.86 -28.00
N CYS A 462 16.00 18.00 -27.23
CA CYS A 462 15.39 16.79 -26.70
C CYS A 462 14.38 17.12 -25.60
N VAL A 463 13.10 16.88 -25.87
CA VAL A 463 11.98 17.11 -24.94
C VAL A 463 11.83 15.92 -24.00
N ASP A 464 11.86 14.70 -24.54
CA ASP A 464 11.80 13.48 -23.75
C ASP A 464 12.50 12.31 -24.47
N LEU A 465 12.81 11.25 -23.73
CA LEU A 465 13.40 10.04 -24.27
C LEU A 465 12.86 8.81 -23.56
N SER A 466 12.70 7.72 -24.30
CA SER A 466 12.31 6.43 -23.73
C SER A 466 12.90 5.28 -24.52
N LEU A 467 13.28 4.22 -23.83
CA LEU A 467 13.78 2.99 -24.45
C LEU A 467 12.59 2.18 -25.00
N TYR A 468 12.71 1.68 -26.24
CA TYR A 468 11.67 0.94 -26.99
C TYR A 468 12.24 -0.37 -27.53
N LYS A 469 11.63 -1.52 -27.21
CA LYS A 469 12.10 -2.88 -27.62
C LYS A 469 13.62 -3.09 -27.43
N ASP A 470 14.14 -4.26 -27.77
CA ASP A 470 15.58 -4.54 -27.57
C ASP A 470 16.42 -3.60 -28.46
N ASN A 471 17.38 -2.91 -27.85
CA ASN A 471 18.33 -2.03 -28.52
C ASN A 471 17.74 -0.82 -29.29
N GLN A 472 16.53 -0.35 -29.01
CA GLN A 472 16.03 0.91 -29.62
C GLN A 472 15.70 1.99 -28.57
N VAL A 473 15.96 3.25 -28.93
CA VAL A 473 15.65 4.43 -28.11
C VAL A 473 14.77 5.37 -28.92
N VAL A 474 13.60 5.70 -28.40
CA VAL A 474 12.71 6.73 -28.96
C VAL A 474 13.11 8.06 -28.34
N LEU A 475 13.52 9.00 -29.19
CA LEU A 475 13.76 10.39 -28.85
C LEU A 475 12.61 11.24 -29.34
N LEU A 476 12.15 12.15 -28.49
CA LEU A 476 11.19 13.18 -28.82
C LEU A 476 11.91 14.52 -28.88
N LEU A 477 11.97 15.10 -30.08
CA LEU A 477 12.70 16.33 -30.37
C LEU A 477 11.73 17.44 -30.73
N SER A 478 12.06 18.67 -30.35
CA SER A 478 11.35 19.88 -30.78
C SER A 478 12.33 20.87 -31.37
N GLU A 479 11.96 21.52 -32.46
CA GLU A 479 12.77 22.56 -33.07
C GLU A 479 12.86 23.81 -32.18
N ARG A 480 14.07 24.30 -31.92
CA ARG A 480 14.31 25.54 -31.18
C ARG A 480 13.89 26.71 -32.07
N SER A 481 12.84 27.40 -31.67
CA SER A 481 12.16 28.40 -32.50
C SER A 481 13.06 29.61 -32.75
N HIS A 482 13.51 29.81 -33.98
CA HIS A 482 14.16 31.05 -34.43
C HIS A 482 13.22 31.97 -35.26
N SER A 483 12.00 31.53 -35.58
CA SER A 483 10.99 32.33 -36.31
C SER A 483 9.54 31.93 -35.97
N ASP A 484 8.56 32.78 -36.33
CA ASP A 484 7.10 32.72 -36.05
C ASP A 484 6.34 31.50 -36.67
N SER A 485 7.03 30.47 -37.15
CA SER A 485 6.38 29.23 -37.61
C SER A 485 5.97 28.33 -36.43
N PRO A 486 4.89 27.55 -36.56
CA PRO A 486 4.57 26.53 -35.56
C PRO A 486 5.72 25.52 -35.53
N GLY A 487 6.52 25.54 -34.44
CA GLY A 487 7.69 24.68 -34.31
C GLY A 487 7.35 23.22 -34.59
N ARG A 488 8.10 22.60 -35.52
CA ARG A 488 7.92 21.19 -35.86
C ARG A 488 8.59 20.34 -34.77
N SER A 489 7.98 19.20 -34.49
CA SER A 489 8.57 18.21 -33.58
C SER A 489 8.86 16.94 -34.34
N TRP A 490 9.83 16.17 -33.86
CA TRP A 490 10.28 14.95 -34.50
C TRP A 490 10.32 13.83 -33.49
N MET A 491 9.90 12.65 -33.92
CA MET A 491 10.08 11.41 -33.19
C MET A 491 11.11 10.56 -33.91
N VAL A 492 12.23 10.29 -33.24
CA VAL A 492 13.36 9.57 -33.82
C VAL A 492 13.53 8.25 -33.08
N MET A 493 13.49 7.14 -33.81
CA MET A 493 13.78 5.82 -33.27
C MET A 493 15.22 5.43 -33.59
N LEU A 494 16.10 5.51 -32.59
CA LEU A 494 17.51 5.16 -32.72
C LEU A 494 17.76 3.68 -32.50
N GLN A 495 18.51 3.05 -33.40
CA GLN A 495 19.01 1.68 -33.21
C GLN A 495 20.39 1.71 -32.51
N THR A 496 20.43 1.33 -31.24
CA THR A 496 21.66 1.35 -30.43
C THR A 496 22.69 0.30 -30.84
N GLN A 497 22.29 -0.75 -31.57
CA GLN A 497 23.20 -1.77 -32.13
C GLN A 497 24.18 -1.20 -33.17
N ASN A 498 23.81 -0.09 -33.82
CA ASN A 498 24.65 0.56 -34.84
C ASN A 498 25.68 1.52 -34.21
N LEU A 499 25.67 1.68 -32.89
CA LEU A 499 26.50 2.65 -32.17
C LEU A 499 27.64 1.94 -31.41
N SER A 500 28.83 2.52 -31.45
CA SER A 500 30.01 1.97 -30.78
C SER A 500 30.05 2.37 -29.30
N PHE A 501 29.85 1.39 -28.41
CA PHE A 501 29.95 1.60 -26.96
C PHE A 501 31.43 1.62 -26.51
N THR A 502 31.83 2.68 -25.81
CA THR A 502 33.18 2.81 -25.25
C THR A 502 33.19 2.36 -23.79
N PRO A 503 34.11 1.48 -23.36
CA PRO A 503 34.17 1.02 -21.97
C PRO A 503 34.59 2.14 -21.02
N LEU A 504 33.89 2.28 -19.88
CA LEU A 504 34.19 3.25 -18.83
C LEU A 504 35.36 2.76 -17.96
N SER A 505 36.58 2.77 -18.50
CA SER A 505 37.77 2.38 -17.72
C SER A 505 38.24 3.54 -16.82
N GLY A 506 38.12 3.37 -15.49
CA GLY A 506 38.75 4.31 -14.56
C GLY A 506 38.50 4.04 -13.08
N THR A 507 39.59 3.93 -12.30
CA THR A 507 39.61 4.30 -10.87
C THR A 507 39.23 5.77 -10.75
N PHE A 508 38.34 6.19 -9.85
CA PHE A 508 37.96 7.60 -9.63
C PHE A 508 39.14 8.46 -9.12
N PRO A 509 39.71 9.42 -9.88
CA PRO A 509 40.73 10.31 -9.34
C PRO A 509 40.42 11.79 -9.65
N THR A 510 40.33 12.64 -8.63
CA THR A 510 40.19 14.11 -8.68
C THR A 510 38.96 14.72 -9.39
N ASN A 511 38.40 14.11 -10.44
CA ASN A 511 37.14 14.50 -11.06
C ASN A 511 36.16 13.33 -11.01
N ILE A 512 35.06 13.51 -10.27
CA ILE A 512 34.09 12.47 -9.89
C ILE A 512 33.24 12.03 -11.10
N TYR A 513 33.10 12.89 -12.11
CA TYR A 513 32.26 12.66 -13.29
C TYR A 513 33.05 11.99 -14.43
N SER A 514 32.91 10.68 -14.56
CA SER A 514 33.62 9.88 -15.58
C SER A 514 33.06 10.05 -17.01
N LEU A 515 31.90 10.70 -17.18
CA LEU A 515 31.24 10.84 -18.48
C LEU A 515 32.05 11.65 -19.51
N GLN A 516 32.94 12.55 -19.07
CA GLN A 516 33.83 13.31 -19.98
C GLN A 516 34.79 12.42 -20.80
N LYS A 517 34.93 11.14 -20.43
CA LYS A 517 35.78 10.17 -21.14
C LYS A 517 35.05 9.39 -22.22
N LEU A 518 33.72 9.53 -22.33
CA LEU A 518 32.93 8.81 -23.33
C LEU A 518 33.11 9.44 -24.71
N VAL A 519 32.97 8.61 -25.75
CA VAL A 519 32.98 9.08 -27.14
C VAL A 519 31.69 9.84 -27.42
N ALA A 520 31.85 11.06 -27.91
CA ALA A 520 30.80 11.92 -28.45
C ALA A 520 30.48 11.51 -29.90
N LEU A 521 29.21 11.27 -30.19
CA LEU A 521 28.67 10.96 -31.51
C LEU A 521 27.67 12.06 -31.90
N ASP A 522 27.72 12.55 -33.13
CA ASP A 522 26.77 13.55 -33.63
C ASP A 522 25.56 12.86 -34.26
N LEU A 523 24.35 13.24 -33.86
CA LEU A 523 23.13 12.73 -34.48
C LEU A 523 22.90 13.41 -35.84
N GLN A 524 22.91 12.61 -36.90
CA GLN A 524 22.45 13.04 -38.23
C GLN A 524 21.03 12.50 -38.46
N LEU A 525 20.08 13.39 -38.77
CA LEU A 525 18.67 13.04 -39.02
C LEU A 525 18.47 12.36 -40.38
N ASP A 526 19.43 12.51 -41.30
CA ASP A 526 19.42 11.86 -42.61
C ASP A 526 19.92 10.40 -42.50
N THR A 527 18.96 9.48 -42.45
CA THR A 527 19.06 8.07 -42.89
C THR A 527 19.91 7.04 -42.12
N ASP A 528 20.94 7.41 -41.35
CA ASP A 528 21.87 6.40 -40.81
C ASP A 528 21.45 5.77 -39.45
N TYR A 529 20.50 6.37 -38.71
CA TYR A 529 20.25 6.01 -37.30
C TYR A 529 18.85 5.45 -36.96
N GLY A 530 17.91 5.40 -37.91
CA GLY A 530 16.63 4.67 -37.77
C GLY A 530 15.40 5.41 -38.33
N LYS A 531 14.18 5.02 -37.91
CA LYS A 531 12.92 5.62 -38.41
C LYS A 531 12.69 6.99 -37.78
N VAL A 532 12.47 8.01 -38.61
CA VAL A 532 12.15 9.38 -38.19
C VAL A 532 10.73 9.72 -38.62
N ARG A 533 9.90 10.25 -37.71
CA ARG A 533 8.54 10.70 -38.00
C ARG A 533 8.38 12.17 -37.62
N SER A 534 7.81 12.97 -38.52
CA SER A 534 7.48 14.37 -38.24
C SER A 534 6.15 14.48 -37.50
N ILE A 535 6.06 15.40 -36.55
CA ILE A 535 4.86 15.69 -35.77
C ILE A 535 4.50 17.17 -36.01
N PRO A 536 3.30 17.47 -36.55
CA PRO A 536 2.90 18.83 -36.95
C PRO A 536 2.56 19.76 -35.77
N HIS A 537 2.90 19.36 -34.55
CA HIS A 537 2.57 20.06 -33.32
C HIS A 537 3.80 20.17 -32.41
N THR A 538 3.87 21.24 -31.63
CA THR A 538 4.84 21.33 -30.53
C THR A 538 4.50 20.30 -29.46
N VAL A 539 5.50 19.54 -29.05
CA VAL A 539 5.37 18.41 -28.12
C VAL A 539 5.79 18.79 -26.70
N SER A 540 5.33 18.03 -25.73
CA SER A 540 5.57 18.22 -24.30
C SER A 540 5.71 16.87 -23.58
N THR A 541 6.36 16.86 -22.42
CA THR A 541 6.47 15.66 -21.57
C THR A 541 5.10 15.29 -20.97
N PRO A 542 4.83 14.00 -20.69
CA PRO A 542 5.72 12.84 -20.80
C PRO A 542 5.56 12.05 -22.11
N LEU A 543 6.65 11.46 -22.61
CA LEU A 543 6.62 10.44 -23.67
C LEU A 543 6.27 9.08 -23.05
N ALA A 544 5.20 8.45 -23.55
CA ALA A 544 4.80 7.11 -23.09
C ALA A 544 4.96 6.10 -24.22
N VAL A 545 5.73 5.03 -23.98
CA VAL A 545 6.03 3.99 -24.97
C VAL A 545 5.58 2.63 -24.46
N SER A 546 4.95 1.84 -25.33
CA SER A 546 4.54 0.46 -25.06
C SER A 546 5.16 -0.50 -26.06
N ALA A 547 6.27 -1.14 -25.66
CA ALA A 547 6.99 -2.11 -26.48
C ALA A 547 6.15 -3.36 -26.84
N SER A 548 5.28 -3.82 -25.93
CA SER A 548 4.45 -5.02 -26.16
C SER A 548 3.30 -4.80 -27.11
N ARG A 549 2.87 -3.54 -27.27
CA ARG A 549 1.78 -3.16 -28.18
C ARG A 549 2.27 -2.43 -29.42
N GLY A 550 3.56 -2.08 -29.49
CA GLY A 550 4.13 -1.34 -30.61
C GLY A 550 3.57 0.09 -30.74
N VAL A 551 3.16 0.72 -29.65
CA VAL A 551 2.53 2.06 -29.66
C VAL A 551 3.31 3.06 -28.83
N VAL A 552 3.22 4.32 -29.24
CA VAL A 552 3.75 5.47 -28.52
C VAL A 552 2.68 6.55 -28.40
N CYS A 553 2.65 7.22 -27.26
CA CYS A 553 1.81 8.37 -27.01
C CYS A 553 2.67 9.60 -26.73
N VAL A 554 2.40 10.66 -27.49
CA VAL A 554 3.07 11.96 -27.40
C VAL A 554 2.03 13.01 -27.03
N PHE A 555 2.37 13.90 -26.10
CA PHE A 555 1.49 15.01 -25.74
C PHE A 555 1.90 16.26 -26.50
N SER A 556 0.94 16.90 -27.15
CA SER A 556 1.12 18.27 -27.65
C SER A 556 1.08 19.27 -26.49
N SER A 557 1.77 20.39 -26.64
CA SER A 557 1.75 21.56 -25.75
C SER A 557 0.33 22.04 -25.37
N ARG A 558 -0.69 21.73 -26.18
CA ARG A 558 -2.11 22.01 -25.91
C ARG A 558 -2.82 20.93 -25.07
N ARG A 559 -2.08 20.01 -24.44
CA ARG A 559 -2.60 18.84 -23.69
C ARG A 559 -3.41 17.86 -24.54
N HIS A 560 -3.14 17.79 -25.84
CA HIS A 560 -3.72 16.77 -26.71
C HIS A 560 -2.80 15.55 -26.74
N ALA A 561 -3.36 14.35 -26.58
CA ALA A 561 -2.61 13.10 -26.70
C ALA A 561 -2.70 12.60 -28.15
N LEU A 562 -1.54 12.39 -28.77
CA LEU A 562 -1.38 11.78 -30.09
C LEU A 562 -0.85 10.36 -29.88
N VAL A 563 -1.46 9.38 -30.52
CA VAL A 563 -1.04 7.97 -30.41
C VAL A 563 -0.59 7.50 -31.78
N TYR A 564 0.62 6.99 -31.85
CA TYR A 564 1.22 6.46 -33.07
C TYR A 564 1.52 4.96 -32.91
N ILE A 565 1.32 4.22 -33.99
CA ILE A 565 1.77 2.83 -34.13
C ILE A 565 3.18 2.88 -34.72
N LEU A 566 4.15 2.32 -34.00
CA LEU A 566 5.57 2.37 -34.35
C LEU A 566 5.99 1.29 -35.35
N ASP A 567 5.20 0.22 -35.45
CA ASP A 567 5.49 -0.93 -36.30
C ASP A 567 4.89 -0.77 -37.73
N GLU A 568 4.01 0.21 -37.94
CA GLU A 568 3.41 0.55 -39.24
C GLU A 568 4.13 1.78 -39.83
N ASP A 569 4.55 1.66 -41.09
CA ASP A 569 4.95 2.80 -41.91
C ASP A 569 3.66 3.48 -42.39
N GLU A 570 3.53 4.79 -42.16
CA GLU A 570 2.38 5.54 -42.67
C GLU A 570 2.51 5.56 -44.20
N ASP A 571 1.48 5.08 -44.91
CA ASP A 571 1.39 5.24 -46.35
C ASP A 571 1.41 6.76 -46.64
N GLU A 572 2.51 7.25 -47.21
CA GLU A 572 2.65 8.63 -47.65
C GLU A 572 1.68 8.88 -48.82
N ASP A 573 0.45 9.28 -48.52
CA ASP A 573 -0.30 10.13 -49.44
C ASP A 573 0.38 11.52 -49.39
N GLU A 574 1.47 11.66 -50.15
CA GLU A 574 2.01 12.97 -50.50
C GLU A 574 0.89 13.73 -51.23
N ASP A 575 0.21 14.64 -50.52
CA ASP A 575 -0.61 15.69 -51.12
C ASP A 575 0.29 16.52 -52.05
N GLY A 576 0.33 16.11 -53.31
CA GLY A 576 0.96 16.86 -54.38
C GLY A 576 0.28 18.22 -54.52
N ASP A 577 1.06 19.27 -54.32
CA ASP A 577 0.72 20.65 -54.68
C ASP A 577 0.30 20.72 -56.16
N GLU A 578 -0.99 20.61 -56.46
CA GLU A 578 -1.52 21.06 -57.75
C GLU A 578 -1.54 22.60 -57.76
N VAL A 579 -0.41 23.15 -58.21
CA VAL A 579 -0.32 24.53 -58.71
C VAL A 579 -1.29 24.67 -59.90
N SER A 580 -2.46 25.25 -59.66
CA SER A 580 -3.37 25.66 -60.71
C SER A 580 -2.86 26.95 -61.36
N ASP A 581 -2.04 26.83 -62.40
CA ASP A 581 -1.76 27.91 -63.34
C ASP A 581 -2.58 27.73 -64.63
N MET A 582 -3.46 28.72 -64.87
CA MET A 582 -4.01 29.22 -66.13
C MET A 582 -4.80 28.29 -67.09
N GLU A 583 -6.13 28.51 -67.14
CA GLU A 583 -6.78 29.26 -68.24
C GLU A 583 -8.09 29.93 -67.76
#